data_AF-A0A1H1FL24-F1
#
_entry.id   AF-A0A1H1FL24-F1
#
_cell.length_a   1.000
_cell.length_b   1.000
_cell.length_c   1.000
_cell.angle_alpha   90.00
_cell.angle_beta   90.00
_cell.angle_gamma   90.00
#
_symmetry.space_group_name_H-M   'P 1'
#
loop_
_entity.id
_entity.type
_entity.pdbx_description
1 polymer ?
#
loop_
_entity_poly.entity_id
_entity_poly.type
_entity_poly.pdbx_seq_one_letter_code
_entity_poly.pdbx_strand_id
1 'polypeptide(L)'
;MSTFLMLLGLSTYKIIAVLALGGAVLAFAVRIDPRIPKALSTLVCVALLCVSVWFSSAYHYDKQAELGRLNADLQALNRIAAAHERVSTQANAALLKRIEQVGDLQKQVTEYEVELERGGVSACPADDAYLKRMRAIRFGQAP
;
A
#
# COMPACT_ATOMS: atom_id res chain seq x y z
N MET A 1 19.85 1.83 10.83
CA MET A 1 21.28 2.11 10.52
C MET A 1 21.71 1.60 9.14
N SER A 2 21.22 0.45 8.65
CA SER A 2 21.63 -0.11 7.34
C SER A 2 21.27 0.74 6.12
N THR A 3 20.06 1.32 6.07
CA THR A 3 19.58 2.14 4.95
C THR A 3 20.35 3.45 4.78
N PHE A 4 20.75 4.09 5.89
CA PHE A 4 21.52 5.34 5.86
C PHE A 4 22.95 5.13 5.34
N LEU A 5 23.58 4.01 5.70
CA LEU A 5 24.89 3.60 5.16
C LEU A 5 24.81 3.23 3.67
N MET A 6 23.73 2.56 3.25
CA MET A 6 23.48 2.28 1.82
C MET A 6 23.29 3.56 1.00
N LEU A 7 22.51 4.53 1.51
CA LEU A 7 22.29 5.83 0.86
C LEU A 7 23.59 6.65 0.76
N LEU A 8 24.42 6.63 1.81
CA LEU A 8 25.74 7.24 1.78
C LEU A 8 26.66 6.55 0.75
N GLY A 9 26.67 5.22 0.69
CA GLY A 9 27.43 4.45 -0.30
C GLY A 9 27.00 4.72 -1.75
N LEU A 10 25.69 4.76 -2.01
CA LEU A 10 25.14 5.08 -3.33
C LEU A 10 25.47 6.50 -3.79
N SER A 11 25.51 7.46 -2.86
CA SER A 11 25.89 8.84 -3.13
C SER A 11 27.39 8.98 -3.39
N THR A 12 28.24 8.26 -2.64
CA THR A 12 29.70 8.30 -2.82
C THR A 12 30.13 7.70 -4.16
N TYR A 13 29.52 6.61 -4.63
CA TYR A 13 29.85 6.04 -5.95
C TYR A 13 29.60 7.02 -7.10
N LYS A 14 28.51 7.78 -7.03
CA LYS A 14 28.22 8.84 -8.01
C LYS A 14 29.24 9.97 -7.95
N ILE A 15 29.59 10.42 -6.75
CA ILE A 15 30.58 11.49 -6.55
C ILE A 15 31.94 11.05 -7.11
N ILE A 16 32.38 9.82 -6.81
CA ILE A 16 33.65 9.26 -7.31
C ILE A 16 33.63 9.14 -8.84
N ALA A 17 32.54 8.65 -9.42
CA ALA A 17 32.43 8.53 -10.88
C ALA A 17 32.49 9.89 -11.59
N VAL A 18 31.81 10.91 -11.05
CA VAL A 18 31.82 12.28 -11.61
C VAL A 18 33.17 12.96 -11.44
N LEU A 19 33.82 12.80 -10.27
CA LEU A 19 35.16 13.33 -10.04
C LEU A 19 36.20 12.66 -10.95
N ALA A 20 36.10 11.35 -11.16
CA ALA A 20 36.98 10.63 -12.08
C ALA A 20 36.79 11.10 -13.53
N LEU A 21 35.54 11.31 -13.97
CA LEU A 21 35.23 11.90 -15.28
C LEU A 21 35.81 13.31 -15.43
N GLY A 22 35.60 14.18 -14.44
CA GLY A 22 36.17 15.53 -14.43
C GLY A 22 37.70 15.51 -14.45
N GLY A 23 38.31 14.61 -13.69
CA GLY A 23 39.75 14.37 -13.69
C GLY A 23 40.28 13.89 -15.05
N ALA A 24 39.54 13.02 -15.75
CA ALA A 24 39.91 12.55 -17.08
C ALA A 24 39.89 13.70 -18.11
N VAL A 25 38.87 14.55 -18.06
CA VAL A 25 38.76 15.73 -18.93
C VAL A 25 39.91 16.71 -18.66
N LEU A 26 40.23 16.96 -17.39
CA LEU A 26 41.37 17.80 -17.00
C LEU A 26 42.70 17.20 -17.45
N ALA A 27 42.92 15.90 -17.22
CA ALA A 27 44.13 15.20 -17.66
C ALA A 27 44.30 15.25 -19.19
N PHE A 28 43.19 15.21 -19.93
CA PHE A 28 43.20 15.36 -21.39
C PHE A 28 43.51 16.81 -21.82
N ALA A 29 42.92 17.81 -21.17
CA ALA A 29 43.17 19.23 -21.47
C ALA A 29 44.61 19.65 -21.17
N VAL A 30 45.21 19.09 -20.13
CA VAL A 30 46.59 19.32 -19.71
C VAL A 30 47.62 18.89 -20.79
N ARG A 31 47.22 18.05 -21.76
CA ARG A 31 48.07 17.65 -22.89
C ARG A 31 48.46 18.80 -23.82
N ILE A 32 47.80 19.95 -23.71
CA ILE A 32 48.10 21.18 -24.45
C ILE A 32 49.38 21.84 -23.92
N ASP A 33 49.75 21.59 -22.65
CA ASP A 33 50.98 22.12 -22.07
C ASP A 33 52.21 21.33 -22.57
N PRO A 34 53.21 21.99 -23.19
CA PRO A 34 54.42 21.34 -23.69
C PRO A 34 55.31 20.74 -22.60
N ARG A 35 55.12 21.11 -21.33
CA ARG A 35 55.93 20.61 -20.21
C ARG A 35 55.54 19.20 -19.77
N ILE A 36 54.38 18.70 -20.21
CA ILE A 36 53.81 17.47 -19.68
C ILE A 36 53.90 16.35 -20.72
N PRO A 37 54.49 15.19 -20.37
CA PRO A 37 54.61 14.08 -21.30
C PRO A 37 53.23 13.56 -21.71
N LYS A 38 52.95 13.62 -23.02
CA LYS A 38 51.67 13.22 -23.63
C LYS A 38 51.27 11.77 -23.31
N ALA A 39 52.25 10.88 -23.14
CA ALA A 39 52.04 9.49 -22.73
C ALA A 39 51.50 9.37 -21.30
N LEU A 40 51.94 10.23 -20.37
CA LEU A 40 51.52 10.19 -18.98
C LEU A 40 50.09 10.75 -18.81
N SER A 41 49.79 11.85 -19.50
CA SER A 41 48.43 12.42 -19.57
C SER A 41 47.41 11.44 -20.15
N THR A 42 47.78 10.70 -21.20
CA THR A 42 46.89 9.69 -21.81
C THR A 42 46.65 8.50 -20.90
N LEU A 43 47.68 7.97 -20.24
CA LEU A 43 47.53 6.87 -19.28
C LEU A 43 46.64 7.27 -18.10
N VAL A 44 46.82 8.47 -17.54
CA VAL A 44 45.98 8.99 -16.45
C VAL A 44 44.53 9.18 -16.90
N CYS A 45 44.31 9.73 -18.09
CA CYS A 45 42.97 9.92 -18.64
C CYS A 45 42.25 8.57 -18.83
N VAL A 46 42.92 7.57 -19.41
CA VAL A 46 42.34 6.23 -19.61
C VAL A 46 42.04 5.55 -18.27
N ALA A 47 42.96 5.63 -17.31
CA ALA A 47 42.76 5.06 -15.98
C ALA A 47 41.53 5.69 -15.28
N LEU A 48 41.38 7.01 -15.34
CA LEU A 48 40.24 7.71 -14.74
C LEU A 48 38.92 7.40 -15.44
N LEU A 49 38.92 7.23 -16.77
CA LEU A 49 37.73 6.79 -17.50
C LEU A 49 37.32 5.37 -17.10
N CYS A 50 38.26 4.43 -17.00
CA CYS A 50 37.98 3.07 -16.54
C CYS A 50 37.35 3.06 -15.14
N VAL A 51 37.87 3.88 -14.23
CA VAL A 51 37.30 4.04 -12.89
C VAL A 51 35.88 4.61 -12.95
N SER A 52 35.63 5.65 -13.76
CA SER A 52 34.28 6.23 -13.90
C SER A 52 33.26 5.23 -14.44
N VAL A 53 33.65 4.42 -15.43
CA VAL A 53 32.77 3.42 -16.07
C VAL A 53 32.48 2.29 -15.10
N TRP A 54 33.50 1.83 -14.37
CA TRP A 54 33.34 0.79 -13.35
C TRP A 54 32.34 1.20 -12.26
N PHE A 55 32.53 2.37 -11.66
CA PHE A 55 31.64 2.86 -10.61
C PHE A 55 30.23 3.17 -11.11
N SER A 56 30.10 3.69 -12.33
CA SER A 56 28.79 3.91 -12.96
C SER A 56 28.07 2.58 -13.22
N SER A 57 28.78 1.57 -13.71
CA SER A 57 28.22 0.24 -13.95
C SER A 57 27.77 -0.43 -12.66
N ALA A 58 28.61 -0.43 -11.62
CA ALA A 58 28.27 -0.97 -10.31
C ALA A 58 27.02 -0.28 -9.72
N TYR A 59 26.95 1.05 -9.81
CA TYR A 59 25.79 1.82 -9.38
C TYR A 59 24.50 1.42 -10.12
N HIS A 60 24.59 1.15 -11.43
CA HIS A 60 23.42 0.75 -12.22
C HIS A 60 22.87 -0.62 -11.82
N TYR A 61 23.74 -1.60 -11.55
CA TYR A 61 23.32 -2.92 -11.10
C TYR A 61 22.66 -2.89 -9.71
N ASP A 62 23.23 -2.15 -8.76
CA ASP A 62 22.64 -1.99 -7.43
C ASP A 62 21.27 -1.31 -7.49
N LYS A 63 21.11 -0.30 -8.36
CA LYS A 63 19.82 0.37 -8.55
C LYS A 63 18.76 -0.52 -9.19
N GLN A 64 19.14 -1.41 -10.12
CA GLN A 64 18.17 -2.35 -10.70
C GLN A 64 17.63 -3.32 -9.64
N ALA A 65 18.49 -3.82 -8.75
CA ALA A 65 18.06 -4.69 -7.66
C ALA A 65 17.14 -3.98 -6.66
N GLU A 66 17.45 -2.73 -6.33
CA GLU A 66 16.64 -1.89 -5.42
C GLU A 66 15.26 -1.56 -6.04
N LEU A 67 15.22 -1.20 -7.32
CA LEU A 67 13.97 -0.96 -8.05
C LEU A 67 13.11 -2.22 -8.14
N GLY A 68 13.72 -3.39 -8.33
CA GLY A 68 12.99 -4.67 -8.35
C GLY A 68 12.28 -4.94 -7.04
N ARG A 69 12.96 -4.72 -5.90
CA ARG A 69 12.35 -4.85 -4.56
C ARG A 69 11.22 -3.85 -4.33
N LEU A 70 11.46 -2.59 -4.67
CA LEU A 70 10.45 -1.54 -4.49
C LEU A 70 9.18 -1.80 -5.32
N ASN A 71 9.35 -2.33 -6.54
CA ASN A 71 8.23 -2.68 -7.40
C ASN A 71 7.44 -3.89 -6.86
N ALA A 72 8.12 -4.86 -6.25
CA ALA A 72 7.47 -5.98 -5.57
C ALA A 72 6.64 -5.50 -4.36
N ASP A 73 7.17 -4.58 -3.56
CA ASP A 73 6.47 -4.00 -2.42
C ASP A 73 5.25 -3.19 -2.87
N LEU A 74 5.37 -2.41 -3.94
CA LEU A 74 4.24 -1.68 -4.54
C LEU A 74 3.15 -2.63 -5.04
N GLN A 75 3.51 -3.75 -5.66
CA GLN A 75 2.54 -4.76 -6.07
C GLN A 75 1.84 -5.42 -4.87
N ALA A 76 2.57 -5.68 -3.78
CA ALA A 76 1.98 -6.21 -2.56
C ALA A 76 0.98 -5.22 -1.93
N LEU A 77 1.35 -3.94 -1.84
CA LEU A 77 0.48 -2.87 -1.35
C LEU A 77 -0.78 -2.71 -2.21
N ASN A 78 -0.65 -2.76 -3.53
CA ASN A 78 -1.81 -2.69 -4.45
C ASN A 78 -2.77 -3.86 -4.25
N ARG A 79 -2.27 -5.08 -3.98
CA ARG A 79 -3.13 -6.24 -3.68
C ARG A 79 -3.90 -6.04 -2.37
N ILE A 80 -3.25 -5.49 -1.35
CA ILE A 80 -3.90 -5.19 -0.06
C ILE A 80 -4.95 -4.10 -0.25
N ALA A 81 -4.64 -3.03 -0.98
CA ALA A 81 -5.59 -1.96 -1.27
C ALA A 81 -6.83 -2.49 -2.02
N ALA A 82 -6.63 -3.32 -3.05
CA ALA A 82 -7.73 -3.95 -3.79
C ALA A 82 -8.57 -4.90 -2.92
N ALA A 83 -7.95 -5.64 -2.00
CA ALA A 83 -8.67 -6.46 -1.04
C ALA A 83 -9.49 -5.59 -0.08
N HIS A 84 -8.92 -4.49 0.40
CA HIS A 84 -9.58 -3.57 1.31
C HIS A 84 -10.79 -2.86 0.66
N GLU A 85 -10.68 -2.54 -0.63
CA GLU A 85 -11.78 -1.96 -1.42
C GLU A 85 -12.95 -2.95 -1.59
N ARG A 86 -12.66 -4.24 -1.83
CA ARG A 86 -13.71 -5.28 -1.89
C ARG A 86 -14.42 -5.45 -0.54
N VAL A 87 -13.65 -5.42 0.56
CA VAL A 87 -14.22 -5.53 1.91
C VAL A 87 -15.06 -4.29 2.23
N SER A 88 -14.61 -3.08 1.91
CA SER A 88 -15.35 -1.86 2.21
C SER A 88 -16.64 -1.75 1.38
N THR A 89 -16.61 -2.15 0.10
CA THR A 89 -17.80 -2.18 -0.75
C THR A 89 -18.83 -3.20 -0.24
N GLN A 90 -18.38 -4.40 0.13
CA GLN A 90 -19.26 -5.42 0.70
C GLN A 90 -19.83 -5.00 2.07
N ALA A 91 -19.00 -4.39 2.93
CA ALA A 91 -19.44 -3.88 4.22
C ALA A 91 -20.48 -2.76 4.07
N ASN A 92 -20.26 -1.82 3.15
CA ASN A 92 -21.23 -0.75 2.86
C ASN A 92 -22.55 -1.30 2.33
N ALA A 93 -22.52 -2.27 1.42
CA ALA A 93 -23.74 -2.92 0.91
C ALA A 93 -24.50 -3.64 2.04
N ALA A 94 -23.79 -4.33 2.93
CA ALA A 94 -24.41 -5.00 4.08
C ALA A 94 -25.00 -4.01 5.09
N LEU A 95 -24.34 -2.88 5.34
CA LEU A 95 -24.84 -1.81 6.20
C LEU A 95 -26.10 -1.17 5.62
N LEU A 96 -26.13 -0.86 4.32
CA LEU A 96 -27.30 -0.34 3.63
C LEU A 96 -28.51 -1.28 3.79
N LYS A 97 -28.30 -2.59 3.60
CA LYS A 97 -29.36 -3.58 3.79
C LYS A 97 -29.87 -3.63 5.23
N ARG A 98 -29.00 -3.48 6.23
CA ARG A 98 -29.42 -3.40 7.64
C ARG A 98 -30.21 -2.13 7.93
N ILE A 99 -29.82 -1.00 7.35
CA ILE A 99 -30.56 0.27 7.50
C ILE A 99 -31.98 0.12 6.94
N GLU A 100 -32.12 -0.50 5.77
CA GLU A 100 -33.43 -0.77 5.16
C GLU A 100 -34.29 -1.69 6.04
N GLN A 101 -33.72 -2.80 6.52
CA GLN A 101 -34.41 -3.72 7.43
C GLN A 101 -34.88 -3.05 8.73
N VAL A 102 -34.05 -2.19 9.31
CA VAL A 102 -34.42 -1.43 10.52
C VAL A 102 -35.53 -0.42 10.21
N GLY A 103 -35.48 0.24 9.05
CA GLY A 103 -36.53 1.16 8.60
C GLY A 103 -37.88 0.47 8.41
N ASP A 104 -37.89 -0.72 7.81
CA ASP A 104 -39.09 -1.54 7.65
C ASP A 104 -39.64 -2.02 9.01
N LEU A 105 -38.76 -2.44 9.92
CA LEU A 105 -39.16 -2.79 11.28
C LEU A 105 -39.80 -1.61 12.01
N GLN A 106 -39.24 -0.42 11.85
CA GLN A 106 -39.75 0.79 12.49
C GLN A 106 -41.13 1.19 11.94
N LYS A 107 -41.37 1.02 10.62
CA LYS A 107 -42.71 1.20 10.05
C LYS A 107 -43.71 0.21 10.64
N GLN A 108 -43.35 -1.07 10.71
CA GLN A 108 -44.22 -2.09 11.30
C GLN A 108 -44.57 -1.75 12.76
N VAL A 109 -43.57 -1.40 13.59
CA VAL A 109 -43.80 -0.98 14.97
C VAL A 109 -44.74 0.23 15.05
N THR A 110 -44.56 1.22 14.16
CA THR A 110 -45.41 2.42 14.13
C THR A 110 -46.86 2.09 13.73
N GLU A 111 -47.05 1.22 12.73
CA GLU A 111 -48.38 0.74 12.33
C GLU A 111 -49.06 -0.01 13.49
N TYR A 112 -48.31 -0.85 14.21
CA TYR A 112 -48.81 -1.53 15.40
C TYR A 112 -49.21 -0.57 16.52
N GLU A 113 -48.39 0.44 16.81
CA GLU A 113 -48.70 1.46 17.83
C GLU A 113 -50.00 2.20 17.48
N VAL A 114 -50.21 2.54 16.21
CA VAL A 114 -51.45 3.18 15.74
C VAL A 114 -52.66 2.24 15.85
N GLU A 115 -52.51 0.95 15.57
CA GLU A 115 -53.59 -0.04 15.75
C GLU A 115 -53.95 -0.28 17.23
N LEU A 116 -52.95 -0.26 18.11
CA LEU A 116 -53.10 -0.31 19.57
C LEU A 116 -53.86 0.92 20.10
N GLU A 117 -53.49 2.13 19.65
CA GLU A 117 -54.18 3.37 20.02
C GLU A 117 -55.64 3.41 19.55
N ARG A 118 -55.94 2.76 18.41
CA ARG A 118 -57.31 2.62 17.88
C ARG A 118 -58.15 1.57 18.61
N GLY A 119 -57.61 0.91 19.64
CA GLY A 119 -58.33 -0.06 20.47
C GLY A 119 -58.54 -1.41 19.79
N GLY A 120 -57.79 -1.72 18.72
CA GLY A 120 -57.85 -3.00 18.02
C GLY A 120 -57.14 -4.11 18.80
N VAL A 121 -57.90 -5.04 19.38
CA VAL A 121 -57.38 -6.21 20.12
C VAL A 121 -56.62 -7.22 19.22
N SER A 122 -56.51 -6.97 17.92
CA SER A 122 -55.73 -7.79 16.97
C SER A 122 -54.21 -7.51 16.99
N ALA A 123 -53.74 -6.53 17.76
CA ALA A 123 -52.34 -6.09 17.77
C ALA A 123 -51.40 -6.88 18.72
N CYS A 124 -51.81 -8.06 19.18
CA CYS A 124 -50.84 -9.06 19.67
C CYS A 124 -50.57 -10.02 18.52
N PRO A 125 -49.31 -10.41 18.22
CA PRO A 125 -49.07 -11.42 17.22
C PRO A 125 -49.82 -12.68 17.65
N ALA A 126 -50.93 -12.95 16.98
CA ALA A 126 -51.52 -14.27 16.84
C ALA A 126 -50.61 -15.11 15.93
N ASP A 127 -49.29 -15.00 16.13
CA ASP A 127 -48.37 -16.01 15.67
C ASP A 127 -48.62 -17.20 16.61
N ASP A 128 -49.30 -18.21 16.08
CA ASP A 128 -49.55 -19.47 16.78
C ASP A 128 -48.25 -20.04 17.36
N ALA A 129 -47.08 -19.73 16.77
CA ALA A 129 -45.79 -20.10 17.32
C ALA A 129 -45.42 -19.31 18.58
N TYR A 130 -45.72 -18.01 18.64
CA TYR A 130 -45.51 -17.18 19.82
C TYR A 130 -46.45 -17.59 20.97
N LEU A 131 -47.73 -17.81 20.68
CA LEU A 131 -48.70 -18.30 21.66
C LEU A 131 -48.35 -19.70 22.16
N LYS A 132 -47.89 -20.62 21.28
CA LYS A 132 -47.38 -21.94 21.70
C LYS A 132 -46.17 -21.84 22.62
N ARG A 133 -45.20 -20.96 22.33
CA ARG A 133 -44.01 -20.75 23.18
C ARG A 133 -44.38 -20.16 24.55
N MET A 134 -45.23 -19.14 24.57
CA MET A 134 -45.73 -18.55 25.83
C MET A 134 -46.53 -19.56 26.66
N ARG A 135 -47.32 -20.42 26.01
CA ARG A 135 -48.08 -21.49 26.66
C ARG A 135 -47.16 -22.58 27.22
N ALA A 136 -46.10 -22.96 26.51
CA ALA A 136 -45.09 -23.91 27.00
C ALA A 136 -44.35 -23.38 28.25
N ILE A 137 -44.05 -22.09 28.30
CA ILE A 137 -43.44 -21.43 29.47
C ILE A 137 -44.41 -21.39 30.65
N ARG A 138 -45.70 -21.13 30.41
CA ARG A 138 -46.73 -21.00 31.46
C ARG A 138 -47.14 -22.33 32.09
N PHE A 139 -47.03 -23.44 31.35
CA PHE A 139 -47.37 -24.79 31.83
C PHE A 139 -46.15 -25.63 32.22
N GLY A 140 -44.97 -25.03 32.33
CA GLY A 140 -43.82 -25.68 32.95
C GLY A 140 -43.36 -26.96 32.24
N GLN A 141 -43.27 -26.94 30.91
CA GLN A 141 -42.53 -27.96 30.17
C GLN A 141 -41.43 -27.29 29.33
N ALA A 142 -40.28 -27.11 29.98
CA ALA A 142 -39.01 -27.22 29.28
C ALA A 142 -38.83 -28.69 28.83
N PRO A 143 -38.04 -28.96 27.77
CA PRO A 143 -37.70 -30.34 27.39
C PRO A 143 -37.15 -31.17 28.56
#